data_AF-A0A8T0VFP1-F1
#
_entry.id   AF-A0A8T0VFP1-F1
#
_cell.length_a   1.000
_cell.length_b   1.000
_cell.length_c   1.000
_cell.angle_alpha   90.00
_cell.angle_beta   90.00
_cell.angle_gamma   90.00
#
_symmetry.space_group_name_H-M   'P 1'
#
loop_
_entity.id
_entity.type
_entity.pdbx_description
1 polymer ?
#
loop_
_entity_poly.entity_id
_entity_poly.type
_entity_poly.pdbx_seq_one_letter_code
_entity_poly.pdbx_strand_id
1 'polypeptide(L)'
;MMDKAKLKTPKAVWDAYATKFFCQICKEETLARNRPGTTLSSIGYKNLEENFFAVTKRHYPHGKLKNKWDALKPQYNLWLDLKRAATGLGFDVTKRIITASDEWWEDKIAQNKKYAAFREAPMDNLDELEVMFQHINVTGLSSVIPGV
;
A
#
# COMPACT_ATOMS: atom_id res chain seq x y z
N MET A 1 -22.73 36.41 10.52
CA MET A 1 -23.46 35.59 9.54
C MET A 1 -22.42 34.95 8.62
N MET A 2 -22.13 33.66 8.56
CA MET A 2 -22.51 32.45 9.31
C MET A 2 -21.21 31.65 9.50
N ASP A 3 -21.03 31.04 10.68
CA ASP A 3 -20.00 30.04 10.91
C ASP A 3 -20.14 28.90 9.89
N LYS A 4 -19.11 28.70 9.07
CA LYS A 4 -18.96 27.46 8.29
C LYS A 4 -18.62 26.36 9.29
N ALA A 5 -19.65 25.80 9.93
CA ALA A 5 -19.53 24.53 10.63
C ALA A 5 -18.87 23.54 9.66
N LYS A 6 -17.67 23.05 10.01
CA LYS A 6 -17.02 21.97 9.26
C LYS A 6 -17.99 20.79 9.28
N LEU A 7 -18.71 20.58 8.17
CA LEU A 7 -19.53 19.38 7.97
C LEU A 7 -18.62 18.18 8.26
N LYS A 8 -18.94 17.43 9.32
CA LYS A 8 -18.25 16.19 9.66
C LYS A 8 -18.54 15.22 8.52
N THR A 9 -17.63 15.17 7.54
CA THR A 9 -17.71 14.17 6.47
C THR A 9 -17.74 12.80 7.10
N PRO A 10 -18.66 11.91 6.67
CA PRO A 10 -18.72 10.54 7.17
C PRO A 10 -17.34 9.88 7.12
N LYS A 11 -17.02 9.07 8.13
CA LYS A 11 -15.80 8.26 8.09
C LYS A 11 -15.88 7.33 6.88
N ALA A 12 -14.82 7.28 6.08
CA ALA A 12 -14.74 6.33 4.98
C ALA A 12 -14.70 4.90 5.56
N VAL A 13 -15.51 4.02 4.99
CA VAL A 13 -15.56 2.59 5.37
C VAL A 13 -14.67 1.82 4.40
N TRP A 14 -13.56 1.30 4.93
CA TRP A 14 -12.56 0.55 4.18
C TRP A 14 -12.61 -0.93 4.55
N ASP A 15 -13.66 -1.61 4.12
CA ASP A 15 -13.74 -3.08 4.20
C ASP A 15 -12.82 -3.76 3.17
N ALA A 16 -12.80 -5.10 3.17
CA ALA A 16 -12.00 -5.89 2.26
C ALA A 16 -12.34 -5.61 0.78
N TYR A 17 -13.63 -5.43 0.46
CA TYR A 17 -14.09 -5.16 -0.91
C TYR A 17 -13.60 -3.79 -1.41
N ALA A 18 -13.81 -2.74 -0.63
CA ALA A 18 -13.34 -1.40 -0.96
C ALA A 18 -11.81 -1.31 -0.99
N THR A 19 -11.12 -1.96 -0.06
CA THR A 19 -9.65 -1.96 -0.06
C THR A 19 -9.11 -2.70 -1.28
N LYS A 20 -9.70 -3.84 -1.66
CA LYS A 20 -9.30 -4.59 -2.85
C LYS A 20 -9.39 -3.76 -4.12
N PHE A 21 -10.54 -3.15 -4.40
CA PHE A 21 -10.69 -2.35 -5.62
C PHE A 21 -9.85 -1.08 -5.60
N PHE A 22 -9.68 -0.45 -4.43
CA PHE A 22 -8.73 0.65 -4.28
C PHE A 22 -7.32 0.24 -4.72
N CYS A 23 -6.81 -0.88 -4.19
CA CYS A 23 -5.47 -1.38 -4.52
C CYS A 23 -5.36 -1.76 -6.00
N GLN A 24 -6.37 -2.43 -6.56
CA GLN A 24 -6.38 -2.82 -7.97
C GLN A 24 -6.31 -1.61 -8.91
N ILE A 25 -7.15 -0.61 -8.69
CA ILE A 25 -7.15 0.61 -9.52
C ILE A 25 -5.83 1.36 -9.34
N CYS A 26 -5.32 1.46 -8.11
CA CYS A 26 -4.03 2.10 -7.84
C CYS A 26 -2.86 1.40 -8.55
N LYS A 27 -2.89 0.06 -8.64
CA LYS A 27 -1.93 -0.73 -9.41
C LYS A 27 -2.03 -0.40 -10.90
N GLU A 28 -3.24 -0.39 -11.46
CA GLU A 28 -3.48 -0.07 -12.87
C GLU A 28 -2.96 1.34 -13.21
N GLU A 29 -3.24 2.34 -12.37
CA GLU A 29 -2.74 3.70 -12.54
C GLU A 29 -1.21 3.81 -12.40
N THR A 30 -0.61 3.01 -11.51
CA THR A 30 0.85 2.93 -11.40
C THR A 30 1.48 2.36 -12.67
N LEU A 31 0.88 1.29 -13.23
CA LEU A 31 1.32 0.69 -14.50
C LEU A 31 1.11 1.64 -15.70
N ALA A 32 0.06 2.46 -15.65
CA ALA A 32 -0.21 3.51 -16.64
C ALA A 32 0.72 4.73 -16.53
N ARG A 33 1.76 4.68 -15.69
CA ARG A 33 2.71 5.78 -15.42
C ARG A 33 2.07 7.03 -14.81
N ASN A 34 0.88 6.91 -14.21
CA ASN A 34 0.25 7.98 -13.46
C ASN A 34 0.76 8.08 -12.02
N ARG A 35 1.96 7.55 -11.74
CA ARG A 35 2.68 7.66 -10.46
C ARG A 35 4.11 8.17 -10.71
N PRO A 36 4.29 9.45 -11.05
CA PRO A 36 5.61 9.99 -11.41
C PRO A 36 6.59 10.06 -10.23
N GLY A 37 6.11 9.92 -8.99
CA GLY A 37 6.94 9.92 -7.79
C GLY A 37 6.43 8.95 -6.73
N THR A 38 6.29 9.42 -5.50
CA THR A 38 5.92 8.53 -4.37
C THR A 38 4.43 8.21 -4.29
N THR A 39 3.58 8.99 -4.97
CA THR A 39 2.11 8.88 -4.99
C THR A 39 1.58 9.06 -6.42
N LEU A 40 0.28 8.79 -6.63
CA LEU A 40 -0.39 9.04 -7.91
C LEU A 40 -0.37 10.53 -8.27
N SER A 41 -0.38 10.83 -9.57
CA SER A 41 -0.56 12.17 -10.14
C SER A 41 -2.01 12.63 -9.99
N SER A 42 -2.29 13.89 -10.29
CA SER A 42 -3.67 14.40 -10.33
C SER A 42 -4.56 13.63 -11.29
N ILE A 43 -4.01 13.17 -12.43
CA ILE A 43 -4.73 12.31 -13.39
C ILE A 43 -5.01 10.96 -12.77
N GLY A 44 -4.02 10.34 -12.13
CA GLY A 44 -4.20 9.03 -11.48
C GLY A 44 -5.24 9.08 -10.36
N TYR A 45 -5.27 10.15 -9.56
CA TYR A 45 -6.30 10.31 -8.54
C TYR A 45 -7.69 10.58 -9.12
N LYS A 46 -7.80 11.34 -10.22
CA LYS A 46 -9.09 11.53 -10.90
C LYS A 46 -9.63 10.19 -11.42
N ASN A 47 -8.81 9.41 -12.12
CA ASN A 47 -9.20 8.09 -12.60
C ASN A 47 -9.56 7.15 -11.44
N LEU A 48 -8.79 7.19 -10.35
CA LEU A 48 -9.09 6.44 -9.14
C LEU A 48 -10.46 6.81 -8.57
N GLU A 49 -10.78 8.09 -8.45
CA GLU A 49 -12.08 8.57 -7.95
C GLU A 49 -13.24 8.06 -8.82
N GLU A 50 -13.12 8.21 -10.14
CA GLU A 50 -14.15 7.81 -11.11
C GLU A 50 -14.34 6.28 -11.13
N ASN A 51 -13.27 5.51 -11.26
CA ASN A 51 -13.32 4.04 -11.31
C ASN A 51 -13.75 3.44 -9.97
N PHE A 52 -13.27 3.99 -8.86
CA PHE A 52 -13.65 3.52 -7.52
C PHE A 52 -15.14 3.73 -7.27
N PHE A 53 -15.68 4.89 -7.65
CA PHE A 53 -17.12 5.13 -7.58
C PHE A 53 -17.88 4.21 -8.53
N ALA A 54 -17.42 4.03 -9.77
CA ALA A 54 -18.08 3.19 -10.76
C ALA A 54 -18.28 1.75 -10.26
N VAL A 55 -17.27 1.17 -9.61
CA VAL A 55 -17.30 -0.20 -9.09
C VAL A 55 -17.99 -0.29 -7.73
N THR A 56 -17.58 0.53 -6.76
CA THR A 56 -18.02 0.36 -5.36
C THR A 56 -19.29 1.11 -5.01
N LYS A 57 -19.71 2.06 -5.87
CA LYS A 57 -20.75 3.06 -5.63
C LYS A 57 -20.50 3.93 -4.39
N ARG A 58 -19.25 3.99 -3.89
CA ARG A 58 -18.84 4.82 -2.75
C ARG A 58 -18.15 6.07 -3.24
N HIS A 59 -18.75 7.21 -2.94
CA HIS A 59 -18.16 8.50 -3.27
C HIS A 59 -17.19 8.94 -2.18
N TYR A 60 -15.89 8.73 -2.41
CA TYR A 60 -14.84 9.18 -1.51
C TYR A 60 -14.10 10.39 -2.10
N PRO A 61 -14.05 11.52 -1.38
CA PRO A 61 -13.29 12.66 -1.86
C PRO A 61 -11.80 12.33 -1.88
N HIS A 62 -11.05 12.97 -2.78
CA HIS A 62 -9.61 12.87 -2.94
C HIS A 62 -8.83 12.62 -1.64
N GLY A 63 -9.04 13.46 -0.61
CA GLY A 63 -8.32 13.35 0.65
C GLY A 63 -8.52 12.01 1.37
N LYS A 64 -9.67 11.35 1.25
CA LYS A 64 -9.89 10.02 1.84
C LYS A 64 -9.12 8.93 1.10
N LEU A 65 -9.06 9.01 -0.23
CA LEU A 65 -8.29 8.10 -1.08
C LEU A 65 -6.79 8.27 -0.84
N LYS A 66 -6.32 9.52 -0.79
CA LYS A 66 -4.94 9.83 -0.44
C LYS A 66 -4.58 9.31 0.95
N ASN A 67 -5.43 9.53 1.95
CA ASN A 67 -5.19 9.03 3.30
C ASN A 67 -5.12 7.49 3.34
N LYS A 68 -5.90 6.79 2.51
CA LYS A 68 -5.82 5.33 2.39
C LYS A 68 -4.50 4.89 1.77
N TRP A 69 -4.03 5.55 0.70
CA TRP A 69 -2.70 5.33 0.13
C TRP A 69 -1.60 5.50 1.18
N ASP A 70 -1.62 6.63 1.89
CA ASP A 70 -0.64 6.97 2.92
C ASP A 70 -0.68 6.00 4.10
N ALA A 71 -1.83 5.42 4.42
CA ALA A 71 -1.98 4.42 5.48
C ALA A 71 -1.46 3.02 5.07
N LEU A 72 -1.55 2.66 3.79
CA LEU A 72 -1.06 1.38 3.28
C LEU A 72 0.46 1.34 3.16
N LYS A 73 1.09 2.47 2.81
CA LYS A 73 2.55 2.59 2.67
C LYS A 73 3.36 2.12 3.90
N PRO A 74 3.09 2.59 5.13
CA PRO A 74 3.84 2.13 6.31
C PRO A 74 3.56 0.66 6.65
N GLN A 75 2.36 0.14 6.34
CA GLN A 75 2.09 -1.29 6.53
C GLN A 75 2.93 -2.13 5.57
N TYR A 76 2.99 -1.73 4.29
CA TYR A 76 3.81 -2.44 3.29
C TYR A 76 5.31 -2.36 3.62
N ASN A 77 5.80 -1.21 4.07
CA ASN A 77 7.19 -1.09 4.55
C ASN A 77 7.48 -2.01 5.73
N LEU A 78 6.54 -2.11 6.68
CA LEU A 78 6.67 -3.04 7.82
C LEU A 78 6.77 -4.50 7.34
N TRP A 79 5.98 -4.88 6.34
CA TRP A 79 6.09 -6.19 5.70
C TRP A 79 7.44 -6.40 5.01
N LEU A 80 7.96 -5.41 4.28
CA LEU A 80 9.28 -5.48 3.65
C LEU A 80 10.40 -5.64 4.68
N ASP A 81 10.35 -4.91 5.80
CA ASP A 81 11.32 -5.02 6.87
C ASP A 81 11.31 -6.43 7.49
N LEU A 82 10.11 -6.99 7.72
CA LEU A 82 9.96 -8.37 8.18
C LEU A 82 10.50 -9.38 7.16
N LYS A 83 10.16 -9.22 5.87
CA LYS A 83 10.63 -10.07 4.77
C LYS A 83 12.16 -10.04 4.64
N ARG A 84 12.79 -8.88 4.85
CA ARG A 84 14.27 -8.74 4.89
C ARG A 84 14.87 -9.43 6.11
N ALA A 85 14.27 -9.30 7.29
CA ALA A 85 14.73 -9.97 8.50
C ALA A 85 14.60 -11.50 8.40
N ALA A 86 13.66 -11.99 7.58
CA ALA A 86 13.45 -13.40 7.30
C ALA A 86 14.31 -13.94 6.13
N THR A 87 15.28 -13.17 5.63
CA THR A 87 16.15 -13.63 4.54
C THR A 87 16.93 -14.88 4.98
N GLY A 88 16.87 -15.94 4.18
CA GLY A 88 17.46 -17.24 4.52
C GLY A 88 16.53 -18.18 5.31
N LEU A 89 15.33 -17.72 5.68
CA LEU A 89 14.24 -18.56 6.15
C LEU A 89 13.38 -19.04 4.98
N GLY A 90 12.49 -19.98 5.26
CA GLY A 90 11.51 -20.43 4.28
C GLY A 90 10.50 -19.32 3.96
N PHE A 91 10.05 -19.25 2.71
CA PHE A 91 8.89 -18.46 2.31
C PHE A 91 7.92 -19.36 1.56
N ASP A 92 6.71 -19.49 2.08
CA ASP A 92 5.66 -20.26 1.41
C ASP A 92 5.08 -19.37 0.31
N VAL A 93 5.43 -19.66 -0.95
CA VAL A 93 4.98 -18.88 -2.11
C VAL A 93 3.47 -19.00 -2.32
N THR A 94 2.87 -20.13 -1.94
CA THR A 94 1.43 -20.39 -2.12
C THR A 94 0.61 -19.61 -1.09
N LYS A 95 1.02 -19.65 0.18
CA LYS A 95 0.35 -18.93 1.28
C LYS A 95 0.82 -17.47 1.40
N ARG A 96 1.95 -17.14 0.76
CA ARG A 96 2.64 -15.84 0.81
C ARG A 96 3.05 -15.41 2.22
N ILE A 97 3.39 -16.37 3.07
CA ILE A 97 3.81 -16.14 4.45
C ILE A 97 5.26 -16.57 4.66
N ILE A 98 5.90 -15.99 5.67
CA ILE A 98 7.23 -16.38 6.11
C ILE A 98 7.11 -17.69 6.91
N THR A 99 7.84 -18.70 6.50
CA THR A 99 7.95 -19.98 7.21
C THR A 99 9.19 -19.93 8.10
N ALA A 100 8.96 -19.69 9.38
CA ALA A 100 9.98 -19.58 10.41
C ALA A 100 9.53 -20.36 11.66
N SER A 101 10.47 -20.63 12.57
CA SER A 101 10.14 -21.30 13.84
C SER A 101 9.32 -20.39 14.75
N ASP A 102 8.66 -20.98 15.73
CA ASP A 102 7.87 -20.24 16.71
C ASP A 102 8.76 -19.30 17.55
N GLU A 103 9.98 -19.73 17.89
CA GLU A 103 10.93 -18.89 18.63
C GLU A 103 11.33 -17.65 17.84
N TRP A 104 11.49 -17.79 16.51
CA TRP A 104 11.79 -16.64 15.66
C TRP A 104 10.62 -15.66 15.61
N TRP A 105 9.39 -16.16 15.48
CA TRP A 105 8.20 -15.31 15.50
C TRP A 105 8.02 -14.61 16.84
N GLU A 106 8.28 -15.27 17.96
CA GLU A 106 8.22 -14.69 19.30
C GLU A 106 9.25 -13.55 19.47
N ASP A 107 10.51 -13.76 19.05
CA ASP A 107 11.55 -12.70 19.05
C ASP A 107 11.12 -11.48 18.22
N LYS A 108 10.62 -11.71 16.99
CA LYS A 108 10.18 -10.60 16.13
C LYS A 108 8.96 -9.89 16.67
N ILE A 109 7.96 -10.60 17.16
CA ILE A 109 6.75 -10.00 17.75
C ILE A 109 7.10 -9.22 19.03
N ALA A 110 8.09 -9.67 19.81
CA ALA A 110 8.61 -8.93 20.96
C ALA A 110 9.26 -7.60 20.54
N GLN A 111 10.04 -7.59 19.44
CA GLN A 111 10.63 -6.37 18.88
C GLN A 111 9.57 -5.42 18.32
N ASN A 112 8.55 -5.96 17.63
CA ASN A 112 7.44 -5.18 17.12
C ASN A 112 6.15 -6.00 17.05
N LYS A 113 5.23 -5.70 17.96
CA LYS A 113 3.94 -6.39 18.07
C LYS A 113 3.11 -6.38 16.79
N LYS A 114 3.34 -5.43 15.87
CA LYS A 114 2.64 -5.36 14.59
C LYS A 114 3.01 -6.51 13.64
N TYR A 115 4.14 -7.17 13.84
CA TYR A 115 4.51 -8.33 13.02
C TYR A 115 3.61 -9.54 13.24
N ALA A 116 2.91 -9.62 14.39
CA ALA A 116 1.97 -10.69 14.66
C ALA A 116 0.87 -10.78 13.59
N ALA A 117 0.50 -9.65 12.98
CA ALA A 117 -0.49 -9.59 11.91
C ALA A 117 -0.07 -10.34 10.63
N PHE A 118 1.22 -10.67 10.46
CA PHE A 118 1.76 -11.34 9.27
C PHE A 118 2.08 -12.82 9.47
N ARG A 119 1.89 -13.36 10.70
CA ARG A 119 2.23 -14.74 11.03
C ARG A 119 1.28 -15.74 10.38
N GLU A 120 -0.02 -15.48 10.51
CA GLU A 120 -1.08 -16.41 10.10
C GLU A 120 -1.64 -16.12 8.71
N ALA A 121 -1.48 -14.88 8.23
CA ALA A 121 -1.99 -14.46 6.94
C ALA A 121 -1.00 -13.51 6.24
N PRO A 122 -0.91 -13.58 4.90
CA PRO A 122 -0.20 -12.56 4.15
C PRO A 122 -0.92 -11.22 4.27
N MET A 123 -0.21 -10.15 3.94
CA MET A 123 -0.84 -8.85 3.75
C MET A 123 -1.87 -8.92 2.61
N ASP A 124 -3.09 -8.45 2.88
CA ASP A 124 -4.12 -8.36 1.84
C ASP A 124 -3.66 -7.49 0.67
N ASN A 125 -3.95 -7.92 -0.56
CA ASN A 125 -3.59 -7.22 -1.80
C ASN A 125 -2.07 -7.04 -1.99
N LEU A 126 -1.26 -7.99 -1.51
CA LEU A 126 0.19 -7.90 -1.57
C LEU A 126 0.72 -7.68 -3.01
N ASP A 127 0.13 -8.31 -4.03
CA ASP A 127 0.51 -8.10 -5.43
C ASP A 127 0.32 -6.65 -5.88
N GLU A 128 -0.83 -6.07 -5.53
CA GLU A 128 -1.14 -4.69 -5.84
C GLU A 128 -0.21 -3.75 -5.09
N LEU A 129 0.00 -3.99 -3.79
CA LEU A 129 0.87 -3.17 -2.95
C LEU A 129 2.33 -3.22 -3.42
N GLU A 130 2.79 -4.38 -3.87
CA GLU A 130 4.12 -4.53 -4.46
C GLU A 130 4.28 -3.61 -5.66
N VAL A 131 3.36 -3.62 -6.62
CA VAL A 131 3.41 -2.74 -7.79
C VAL A 131 3.22 -1.27 -7.40
N MET A 132 2.22 -0.97 -6.56
CA MET A 132 1.91 0.38 -6.10
C MET A 132 3.08 1.05 -5.40
N PHE A 133 3.99 0.29 -4.78
CA PHE A 133 5.09 0.82 -3.99
C PHE A 133 6.49 0.42 -4.51
N GLN A 134 6.61 -0.43 -5.55
CA GLN A 134 7.88 -1.03 -6.03
C GLN A 134 8.95 -0.03 -6.47
N HIS A 135 8.59 1.23 -6.77
CA HIS A 135 9.52 2.25 -7.29
C HIS A 135 10.01 3.30 -6.28
N ILE A 136 9.98 3.01 -4.97
CA ILE A 136 10.65 3.89 -3.97
C ILE A 136 12.18 3.64 -3.93
N ASN A 137 12.66 2.57 -4.55
CA ASN A 137 14.08 2.43 -4.82
C ASN A 137 14.41 3.14 -6.14
N VAL A 138 14.75 4.42 -6.07
CA VAL A 138 15.78 4.94 -6.98
C VAL A 138 17.03 4.13 -6.65
N THR A 139 17.24 3.04 -7.38
CA THR A 139 18.58 2.48 -7.51
C THR A 139 19.43 3.65 -8.00
N GLY A 140 20.38 4.11 -7.19
CA GLY A 140 21.32 5.18 -7.52
C GLY A 140 22.28 4.78 -8.64
N LEU A 141 21.75 4.35 -9.78
CA LEU A 141 22.45 3.86 -10.95
C LEU A 141 21.67 4.27 -12.21
N SER A 142 21.62 5.57 -12.47
CA SER A 142 21.68 6.13 -13.82
C SER A 142 21.62 7.66 -13.70
N SER A 143 22.74 8.24 -13.29
CA SER A 143 23.09 9.57 -13.75
C SER A 143 24.53 9.49 -14.23
N VAL A 144 24.74 8.73 -15.30
CA VAL A 144 25.88 8.98 -16.18
C VAL A 144 25.38 10.08 -17.10
N ILE A 145 25.85 11.30 -16.89
CA ILE A 145 25.78 12.35 -17.90
C ILE A 145 26.94 12.07 -18.86
N PRO A 146 26.72 11.68 -20.12
CA PRO A 146 27.75 11.75 -21.13
C PRO A 146 27.80 13.21 -21.62
N GLY A 147 28.90 13.89 -21.26
CA GLY A 147 29.59 14.96 -21.99
C GLY A 147 28.81 16.11 -22.64
N VAL A 148 29.21 17.34 -22.28
CA VAL A 148 29.92 18.24 -23.21
C VAL A 148 31.15 18.79 -22.49
#